data_AF-A0A1Y0K1H2-F1
#
_entry.id   AF-A0A1Y0K1H2-F1
#
_cell.length_a   1.000
_cell.length_b   1.000
_cell.length_c   1.000
_cell.angle_alpha   90.00
_cell.angle_beta   90.00
_cell.angle_gamma   90.00
#
_symmetry.space_group_name_H-M   'P 1'
#
loop_
_entity.id
_entity.type
_entity.pdbx_description
1 polymer ?
#
loop_
_entity_poly.entity_id
_entity_poly.type
_entity_poly.pdbx_seq_one_letter_code
_entity_poly.pdbx_strand_id
1 'polypeptide(L)'
;LDYCVVKIPRWDLAKFNRVSTKIGSSMKSVGEVMAIGRNFEEAFQKALRMVDENVHGFDPYVKEVNENELKEPTDKRMFVLAAALKNNYTVEKLYELTKIDRWFLEKLKNIVDYYKTLEGIPSGSISYDILKCAKQIGFSDKQI
;
A
#
# COMPACT_ATOMS: atom_id res chain seq x y z
N LEU A 1 -7.14 -9.31 -21.44
CA LEU A 1 -6.64 -8.01 -20.95
C LEU A 1 -5.17 -8.19 -20.64
N ASP A 2 -4.32 -7.33 -21.16
CA ASP A 2 -2.85 -7.34 -21.06
C ASP A 2 -2.34 -6.37 -19.97
N TYR A 3 -3.21 -6.05 -19.00
CA TYR A 3 -2.96 -5.13 -17.90
C TYR A 3 -3.71 -5.58 -16.63
N CYS A 4 -3.26 -5.06 -15.50
CA CYS A 4 -3.90 -5.19 -14.19
C CYS A 4 -4.73 -3.95 -13.88
N VAL A 5 -5.90 -4.17 -13.27
CA VAL A 5 -6.79 -3.12 -12.77
C VAL A 5 -6.91 -3.26 -11.26
N VAL A 6 -6.69 -2.16 -10.53
CA VAL A 6 -6.88 -2.11 -9.07
C VAL A 6 -7.92 -1.05 -8.74
N LYS A 7 -8.91 -1.45 -7.96
CA LYS A 7 -9.93 -0.57 -7.38
C LYS A 7 -9.67 -0.43 -5.88
N ILE A 8 -9.70 0.80 -5.36
CA ILE A 8 -9.57 1.08 -3.93
C ILE A 8 -10.75 1.95 -3.47
N PRO A 9 -11.45 1.60 -2.37
CA PRO A 9 -12.51 2.46 -1.84
C PRO A 9 -11.93 3.73 -1.22
N ARG A 10 -12.69 4.83 -1.26
CA ARG A 10 -12.41 6.06 -0.51
C ARG A 10 -13.27 6.10 0.74
N TRP A 11 -12.65 6.45 1.87
CA TRP A 11 -13.32 6.68 3.15
C TRP A 11 -13.05 8.10 3.65
N ASP A 12 -14.09 8.73 4.21
CA ASP A 12 -14.03 10.05 4.84
C ASP A 12 -14.45 9.96 6.33
N LEU A 13 -14.06 8.88 7.00
CA LEU A 13 -14.49 8.55 8.38
C LEU A 13 -14.04 9.58 9.42
N ALA A 14 -12.94 10.31 9.16
CA ALA A 14 -12.46 11.39 10.02
C ALA A 14 -13.47 12.54 10.20
N LYS A 15 -14.43 12.70 9.29
CA LYS A 15 -15.51 13.69 9.42
C LYS A 15 -16.58 13.27 10.44
N PHE A 16 -16.56 12.02 10.92
CA PHE A 16 -17.61 11.43 11.75
C PHE A 16 -17.09 10.87 13.07
N ASN A 17 -16.96 11.73 14.09
CA ASN A 17 -16.37 11.40 15.40
C ASN A 17 -17.01 10.22 16.16
N ARG A 18 -18.27 9.88 15.87
CA ARG A 18 -19.01 8.80 16.55
C ARG A 18 -19.08 7.50 15.74
N VAL A 19 -18.43 7.45 14.59
CA VAL A 19 -18.45 6.28 13.70
C VAL A 19 -17.18 5.47 13.88
N SER A 20 -17.34 4.16 14.05
CA SER A 20 -16.20 3.24 14.10
C SER A 20 -15.46 3.21 12.75
N THR A 21 -14.13 3.27 12.81
CA THR A 21 -13.23 3.12 11.66
C THR A 21 -13.10 1.68 11.18
N LYS A 22 -13.60 0.69 11.93
CA LYS A 22 -13.62 -0.72 11.52
C LYS A 22 -14.52 -0.90 10.31
N ILE A 23 -14.04 -1.68 9.34
CA ILE A 23 -14.75 -2.04 8.12
C ILE A 23 -15.26 -3.47 8.28
N GLY A 24 -16.46 -3.73 7.75
CA GLY A 24 -17.06 -5.05 7.76
C GLY A 24 -17.96 -5.23 6.54
N SER A 25 -18.99 -6.06 6.68
CA SER A 25 -19.95 -6.33 5.61
C SER A 25 -20.78 -5.11 5.20
N SER A 26 -21.03 -4.19 6.13
CA SER A 26 -21.77 -2.95 5.83
C SER A 26 -20.85 -1.88 5.24
N MET A 27 -21.23 -1.37 4.07
CA MET A 27 -20.45 -0.39 3.31
C MET A 27 -20.39 0.95 4.05
N LYS A 28 -19.17 1.51 4.16
CA LYS A 28 -18.90 2.84 4.73
C LYS A 28 -18.10 3.76 3.80
N SER A 29 -17.70 3.26 2.63
CA SER A 29 -16.95 4.05 1.65
C SER A 29 -17.87 5.06 0.97
N VAL A 30 -17.34 6.26 0.71
CA VAL A 30 -18.05 7.37 0.06
C VAL A 30 -17.80 7.45 -1.44
N GLY A 31 -16.85 6.65 -1.93
CA GLY A 31 -16.50 6.59 -3.34
C GLY A 31 -15.45 5.52 -3.61
N GLU A 32 -14.91 5.54 -4.82
CA GLU A 32 -13.87 4.62 -5.26
C GLU A 32 -12.99 5.22 -6.35
N VAL A 33 -11.77 4.71 -6.42
CA VAL A 33 -10.81 5.03 -7.47
C VAL A 33 -10.40 3.74 -8.17
N MET A 34 -10.05 3.87 -9.44
CA MET A 34 -9.55 2.77 -10.25
C MET A 34 -8.26 3.22 -10.94
N ALA A 35 -7.25 2.36 -10.92
CA ALA A 35 -6.02 2.57 -11.68
C ALA A 35 -5.65 1.32 -12.48
N ILE A 36 -4.96 1.56 -13.58
CA ILE A 36 -4.49 0.55 -14.53
C ILE A 36 -2.96 0.58 -14.56
N GLY A 37 -2.34 -0.60 -14.58
CA GLY A 37 -0.89 -0.78 -14.71
C GLY A 37 -0.57 -2.08 -15.43
N ARG A 38 0.65 -2.22 -15.94
CA ARG A 38 1.10 -3.47 -16.60
C ARG A 38 1.42 -4.58 -15.60
N ASN A 39 1.60 -4.23 -14.33
CA ASN A 39 1.72 -5.16 -13.21
C ASN A 39 0.87 -4.67 -12.02
N PHE A 40 0.72 -5.53 -11.01
CA PHE A 40 -0.10 -5.23 -9.85
C PHE A 40 0.49 -4.10 -9.01
N GLU A 41 1.80 -4.12 -8.76
CA GLU A 41 2.49 -3.13 -7.95
C GLU A 41 2.28 -1.71 -8.50
N GLU A 42 2.42 -1.55 -9.81
CA GLU A 42 2.17 -0.29 -10.52
C GLU A 42 0.73 0.18 -10.36
N ALA A 43 -0.24 -0.69 -10.69
CA ALA A 43 -1.66 -0.38 -10.61
C ALA A 43 -2.06 -0.03 -9.17
N PHE A 44 -1.57 -0.79 -8.20
CA PHE A 44 -1.85 -0.61 -6.78
C PHE A 44 -1.32 0.71 -6.24
N GLN A 45 -0.05 1.05 -6.50
CA GLN A 45 0.51 2.32 -6.04
C GLN A 45 -0.17 3.53 -6.69
N LYS A 46 -0.54 3.44 -7.98
CA LYS A 46 -1.33 4.48 -8.66
C LYS A 46 -2.72 4.64 -8.03
N ALA A 47 -3.43 3.54 -7.80
CA ALA A 47 -4.75 3.59 -7.17
C ALA A 47 -4.66 4.20 -5.77
N LEU A 48 -3.65 3.83 -4.98
CA LEU A 48 -3.50 4.30 -3.60
C LEU A 48 -3.25 5.82 -3.53
N ARG A 49 -2.48 6.37 -4.48
CA ARG A 49 -2.30 7.82 -4.64
C ARG A 49 -3.56 8.58 -5.04
N MET A 50 -4.46 7.93 -5.78
CA MET A 50 -5.72 8.56 -6.19
C MET A 50 -6.71 8.66 -5.02
N VAL A 51 -6.52 7.89 -3.94
CA VAL A 51 -7.42 7.91 -2.79
C VAL A 51 -7.31 9.22 -2.02
N ASP A 52 -6.11 9.72 -1.75
CA ASP A 52 -5.88 10.92 -0.94
C ASP A 52 -4.69 11.71 -1.47
N GLU A 53 -4.76 13.05 -1.49
CA GLU A 53 -3.67 13.91 -1.94
C GLU A 53 -2.40 13.78 -1.09
N ASN A 54 -2.53 13.39 0.19
CA ASN A 54 -1.43 13.20 1.12
C ASN A 54 -0.85 11.77 1.08
N VAL A 55 -1.43 10.88 0.27
CA VAL A 55 -0.95 9.51 0.10
C VAL A 55 -0.11 9.45 -1.17
N HIS A 56 1.17 9.12 -1.03
CA HIS A 56 2.11 9.08 -2.15
C HIS A 56 2.33 7.67 -2.72
N GLY A 57 1.81 6.64 -2.06
CA GLY A 57 1.90 5.25 -2.48
C GLY A 57 1.75 4.32 -1.28
N PHE A 58 2.29 3.11 -1.40
CA PHE A 58 2.27 2.11 -0.33
C PHE A 58 3.43 2.37 0.65
N ASP A 59 3.27 3.42 1.45
CA ASP A 59 4.32 3.97 2.30
C ASP A 59 4.34 3.31 3.69
N PRO A 60 5.45 2.68 4.11
CA PRO A 60 5.57 2.01 5.41
C PRO A 60 5.72 2.96 6.61
N TYR A 61 5.87 4.27 6.40
CA TYR A 61 6.11 5.27 7.45
C TYR A 61 4.84 6.01 7.90
N VAL A 62 3.72 5.83 7.21
CA VAL A 62 2.45 6.53 7.49
C VAL A 62 1.79 6.04 8.80
N LYS A 63 2.02 4.79 9.18
CA LYS A 63 1.48 4.16 10.39
C LYS A 63 2.52 3.28 11.06
N GLU A 64 2.36 3.08 12.36
CA GLU A 64 3.10 2.06 13.09
C GLU A 64 2.43 0.69 12.96
N VAL A 65 3.19 -0.36 13.29
CA VAL A 65 2.67 -1.73 13.29
C VAL A 65 1.61 -1.88 14.38
N ASN A 66 0.44 -2.40 14.00
CA ASN A 66 -0.64 -2.70 14.91
C ASN A 66 -1.32 -4.00 14.49
N GLU A 67 -1.06 -5.10 15.19
CA GLU A 67 -1.64 -6.41 14.85
C GLU A 67 -3.17 -6.44 14.97
N ASN A 68 -3.77 -5.60 15.83
CA ASN A 68 -5.22 -5.54 15.95
C ASN A 68 -5.84 -4.95 14.69
N GLU A 69 -5.24 -3.92 14.09
CA GLU A 69 -5.72 -3.39 12.79
C GLU A 69 -5.41 -4.32 11.62
N LEU A 70 -4.39 -5.17 11.74
CA LEU A 70 -4.16 -6.25 10.77
C LEU A 70 -5.25 -7.33 10.87
N LYS A 71 -5.71 -7.69 12.06
CA LYS A 71 -6.80 -8.66 12.27
C LYS A 71 -8.19 -8.08 11.97
N GLU A 72 -8.44 -6.88 12.48
CA GLU A 72 -9.71 -6.16 12.35
C GLU A 72 -9.55 -5.02 11.34
N PRO A 73 -10.04 -5.18 10.10
CA PRO A 73 -9.73 -4.24 9.02
C PRO A 73 -10.27 -2.84 9.29
N THR A 74 -9.43 -1.83 9.05
CA THR A 74 -9.75 -0.40 9.09
C THR A 74 -9.48 0.24 7.73
N ASP A 75 -9.91 1.49 7.53
CA ASP A 75 -9.59 2.29 6.34
C ASP A 75 -8.08 2.58 6.19
N LYS A 76 -7.29 2.35 7.25
CA LYS A 76 -5.83 2.55 7.28
C LYS A 76 -5.02 1.25 7.30
N ARG A 77 -5.69 0.07 7.25
CA ARG A 77 -5.04 -1.25 7.34
C ARG A 77 -3.87 -1.42 6.36
N MET A 78 -3.97 -0.87 5.15
CA MET A 78 -2.90 -0.99 4.14
C MET A 78 -1.59 -0.35 4.61
N PHE A 79 -1.64 0.80 5.30
CA PHE A 79 -0.44 1.46 5.83
C PHE A 79 0.16 0.69 7.02
N VAL A 80 -0.69 0.10 7.87
CA VAL A 80 -0.24 -0.80 8.94
C VAL A 80 0.43 -2.05 8.37
N LEU A 81 -0.08 -2.57 7.25
CA LEU A 81 0.48 -3.71 6.52
C LEU A 81 1.86 -3.36 5.93
N ALA A 82 2.00 -2.18 5.32
CA ALA A 82 3.29 -1.67 4.83
C ALA A 82 4.33 -1.60 5.96
N ALA A 83 3.94 -1.03 7.11
CA ALA A 83 4.80 -0.94 8.29
C ALA A 83 5.20 -2.34 8.81
N ALA A 84 4.29 -3.31 8.81
CA ALA A 84 4.57 -4.68 9.26
C ALA A 84 5.57 -5.39 8.35
N LEU A 85 5.44 -5.23 7.03
CA LEU A 85 6.41 -5.72 6.05
C LEU A 85 7.80 -5.09 6.25
N LYS A 86 7.85 -3.78 6.54
CA LYS A 86 9.12 -3.08 6.84
C LYS A 86 9.76 -3.62 8.12
N ASN A 87 8.95 -3.98 9.11
CA ASN A 87 9.36 -4.64 10.35
C ASN A 87 9.59 -6.16 10.18
N ASN A 88 9.83 -6.63 8.95
CA ASN A 88 10.20 -8.01 8.61
C ASN A 88 9.18 -9.08 9.03
N TYR A 89 7.89 -8.74 9.08
CA TYR A 89 6.86 -9.76 9.23
C TYR A 89 6.85 -10.67 8.00
N THR A 90 6.73 -11.98 8.22
CA THR A 90 6.64 -12.94 7.12
C THR A 90 5.29 -12.86 6.42
N VAL A 91 5.25 -13.26 5.16
CA VAL A 91 4.01 -13.33 4.37
C VAL A 91 3.02 -14.30 5.02
N GLU A 92 3.50 -15.40 5.61
CA GLU A 92 2.69 -16.36 6.35
C GLU A 92 2.03 -15.73 7.58
N LYS A 93 2.80 -14.96 8.37
CA LYS A 93 2.25 -14.26 9.54
C LYS A 93 1.19 -13.25 9.10
N LEU A 94 1.45 -12.48 8.04
CA LEU A 94 0.50 -11.50 7.52
C LEU A 94 -0.75 -12.16 6.94
N TYR A 95 -0.61 -13.32 6.29
CA TYR A 95 -1.75 -14.12 5.83
C TYR A 95 -2.60 -14.56 7.02
N GLU A 96 -2.00 -15.07 8.11
CA GLU A 96 -2.75 -15.50 9.29
C GLU A 96 -3.49 -14.36 9.96
N LEU A 97 -2.88 -13.19 10.04
CA LEU A 97 -3.51 -11.98 10.60
C LEU A 97 -4.60 -11.44 9.69
N THR A 98 -4.36 -11.40 8.37
CA THR A 98 -5.18 -10.58 7.48
C THR A 98 -6.17 -11.35 6.61
N LYS A 99 -5.86 -12.62 6.34
CA LYS A 99 -6.48 -13.48 5.32
C LYS A 99 -6.43 -12.91 3.89
N ILE A 100 -5.56 -11.92 3.64
CA ILE A 100 -5.23 -11.46 2.29
C ILE A 100 -4.37 -12.54 1.64
N ASP A 101 -4.69 -12.90 0.40
CA ASP A 101 -3.97 -13.96 -0.31
C ASP A 101 -2.46 -13.68 -0.38
N ARG A 102 -1.66 -14.75 -0.23
CA ARG A 102 -0.20 -14.68 -0.19
C ARG A 102 0.37 -14.03 -1.44
N TRP A 103 -0.24 -14.24 -2.60
CA TRP A 103 0.20 -13.61 -3.84
C TRP A 103 0.20 -12.08 -3.74
N PHE A 104 -0.87 -11.47 -3.19
CA PHE A 104 -0.90 -10.02 -2.99
C PHE A 104 0.11 -9.58 -1.94
N LEU A 105 0.26 -10.33 -0.85
CA LEU A 105 1.22 -10.00 0.20
C LEU A 105 2.67 -10.01 -0.32
N GLU A 106 3.03 -10.98 -1.16
CA GLU A 106 4.34 -11.01 -1.85
C GLU A 106 4.53 -9.78 -2.75
N LYS A 107 3.49 -9.39 -3.49
CA LYS A 107 3.54 -8.20 -4.33
C LYS A 107 3.70 -6.90 -3.53
N LEU A 108 3.03 -6.79 -2.39
CA LEU A 108 3.20 -5.67 -1.47
C LEU A 108 4.58 -5.69 -0.82
N LYS A 109 5.11 -6.87 -0.49
CA LYS A 109 6.47 -7.05 0.00
C LYS A 109 7.51 -6.55 -1.01
N ASN A 110 7.35 -6.83 -2.30
CA ASN A 110 8.23 -6.31 -3.35
C ASN A 110 8.36 -4.78 -3.30
N ILE A 111 7.25 -4.07 -3.08
CA ILE A 111 7.25 -2.61 -2.97
C ILE A 111 8.07 -2.16 -1.74
N VAL A 112 7.84 -2.78 -0.58
CA VAL A 112 8.56 -2.43 0.67
C VAL A 112 10.04 -2.81 0.63
N ASP A 113 10.39 -3.90 -0.03
CA ASP A 113 11.79 -4.27 -0.23
C ASP A 113 12.49 -3.27 -1.16
N TYR A 114 11.79 -2.75 -2.17
CA TYR A 114 12.33 -1.72 -3.05
C TYR A 114 12.59 -0.39 -2.30
N TYR A 115 11.77 -0.04 -1.31
CA TYR A 115 12.07 1.06 -0.39
C TYR A 115 13.42 0.87 0.30
N LYS A 116 13.72 -0.34 0.82
CA LYS A 116 15.02 -0.64 1.44
C LYS A 116 16.17 -0.49 0.45
N THR A 117 15.96 -0.84 -0.82
CA THR A 117 16.95 -0.60 -1.88
C THR A 117 17.19 0.88 -2.08
N LEU A 118 16.14 1.69 -2.22
CA LEU A 118 16.25 3.13 -2.43
C LEU A 118 16.94 3.84 -1.25
N GLU A 119 16.57 3.49 -0.01
CA GLU A 119 17.16 4.05 1.21
C GLU A 119 18.64 3.69 1.39
N GLY A 120 19.10 2.59 0.80
CA GLY A 120 20.51 2.18 0.82
C GLY A 120 21.39 2.97 -0.14
N ILE A 121 20.83 3.81 -1.01
CA ILE A 121 21.57 4.56 -2.02
C ILE A 121 22.12 5.86 -1.39
N PRO A 122 23.43 6.15 -1.52
CA PRO A 122 23.98 7.44 -1.12
C PRO A 122 23.32 8.61 -1.87
N SER A 123 23.11 9.72 -1.17
CA SER A 123 22.46 10.90 -1.75
C SER A 123 23.15 11.36 -3.06
N GLY A 124 22.36 11.52 -4.13
CA GLY A 124 22.80 12.08 -5.42
C GLY A 124 23.23 11.08 -6.51
N SER A 125 23.15 9.77 -6.29
CA SER A 125 23.67 8.75 -7.24
C SER A 125 22.67 7.68 -7.68
N ILE A 126 21.38 8.01 -7.79
CA ILE A 126 20.40 7.06 -8.33
C ILE A 126 20.71 6.72 -9.79
N SER A 127 20.97 5.45 -10.07
CA SER A 127 21.24 5.01 -11.45
C SER A 127 19.95 5.01 -12.27
N TYR A 128 20.10 5.15 -13.59
CA TYR A 128 18.97 5.09 -14.52
C TYR A 128 18.16 3.79 -14.36
N ASP A 129 18.82 2.65 -14.20
CA ASP A 129 18.16 1.35 -14.09
C ASP A 129 17.36 1.21 -12.79
N ILE A 130 17.90 1.72 -11.67
CA ILE A 130 17.16 1.77 -10.40
C ILE A 130 15.94 2.67 -10.53
N LEU A 131 16.12 3.88 -11.06
CA LEU A 131 15.01 4.81 -11.27
C LEU A 131 13.93 4.18 -12.17
N LYS A 132 14.31 3.60 -13.30
CA LYS A 132 13.40 2.92 -14.23
C LYS A 132 12.61 1.80 -13.55
N CYS A 133 13.29 0.95 -12.78
CA CYS A 133 12.65 -0.12 -12.02
C CYS A 133 11.67 0.43 -10.97
N ALA A 134 12.05 1.46 -10.21
CA ALA A 134 11.16 2.14 -9.26
C ALA A 134 9.86 2.61 -9.95
N LYS A 135 9.99 3.28 -11.10
CA LYS A 135 8.84 3.76 -11.88
C LYS A 135 7.96 2.61 -12.39
N GLN A 136 8.56 1.51 -12.84
CA GLN A 136 7.82 0.32 -13.30
C GLN A 136 7.06 -0.41 -12.18
N ILE A 137 7.50 -0.28 -10.93
CA ILE A 137 6.81 -0.77 -9.72
C ILE A 137 5.75 0.25 -9.24
N GLY A 138 5.67 1.42 -9.87
CA GLY A 138 4.66 2.44 -9.59
C GLY A 138 5.05 3.50 -8.56
N PHE A 139 6.32 3.61 -8.18
CA PHE A 139 6.79 4.67 -7.27
C PHE A 139 6.56 6.05 -7.89
N SER A 140 6.03 6.97 -7.08
CA SER A 140 5.94 8.38 -7.44
C SER A 140 7.25 9.12 -7.20
N ASP A 141 7.42 10.26 -7.85
CA ASP A 141 8.64 11.07 -7.70
C ASP A 141 8.78 11.64 -6.29
N LYS A 142 7.69 11.71 -5.50
CA LYS A 142 7.74 12.09 -4.08
C LYS A 142 8.23 10.96 -3.17
N GLN A 143 8.12 9.70 -3.60
CA GLN A 143 8.59 8.53 -2.83
C GLN A 143 10.06 8.21 -3.07
N ILE A 144 10.62 8.64 -4.21
CA ILE A 144 12.01 8.44 -4.62
C ILE A 144 12.83 9.62 -4.12
#